data_AF-A0A831RRC6-F1
#
_entry.id   AF-A0A831RRC6-F1
#
_cell.length_a   1.000
_cell.length_b   1.000
_cell.length_c   1.000
_cell.angle_alpha   90.00
_cell.angle_beta   90.00
_cell.angle_gamma   90.00
#
_symmetry.space_group_name_H-M   'P 1'
#
loop_
_entity.id
_entity.type
_entity.pdbx_description
1 polymer ?
#
loop_
_entity_poly.entity_id
_entity_poly.type
_entity_poly.pdbx_seq_one_letter_code
_entity_poly.pdbx_strand_id
1 'polypeptide(L)'
;MSKKSRLKKENRRLERRLCRLEQRNRKLKKRMKRLARGLEERGRTIASLQRKLERRRSGAADTAPALRAAAGKGSPALQHRNAWQRHAFLRERYEEHQRGGCERQRARELANRDLIGRFGDEAGYTAEQLESILT
;
A
#
# COMPACT_ATOMS: atom_id res chain seq x y z
N MET A 1 15.46 64.98 3.52
CA MET A 1 15.66 63.84 2.58
C MET A 1 15.07 64.18 1.21
N SER A 2 15.90 64.32 0.18
CA SER A 2 15.46 64.69 -1.18
C SER A 2 14.57 63.62 -1.83
N LYS A 3 13.58 64.02 -2.65
CA LYS A 3 12.69 63.11 -3.41
C LYS A 3 13.48 62.04 -4.18
N LYS A 4 14.63 62.42 -4.76
CA LYS A 4 15.52 61.52 -5.52
C LYS A 4 16.09 60.39 -4.66
N SER A 5 16.41 60.65 -3.38
CA SER A 5 16.95 59.61 -2.48
C SER A 5 15.89 58.63 -1.98
N ARG A 6 14.62 59.07 -1.88
CA ARG A 6 13.48 58.20 -1.57
C ARG A 6 13.20 57.22 -2.73
N LEU A 7 13.09 57.74 -3.95
CA LEU A 7 12.89 56.93 -5.16
C LEU A 7 14.00 55.88 -5.36
N LYS A 8 15.27 56.25 -5.12
CA LYS A 8 16.40 55.31 -5.19
C LYS A 8 16.29 54.16 -4.18
N LYS A 9 15.83 54.45 -2.94
CA LYS A 9 15.62 53.42 -1.92
C LYS A 9 14.47 52.49 -2.29
N GLU A 10 13.40 53.04 -2.85
CA GLU A 10 12.23 52.28 -3.28
C GLU A 10 12.54 51.36 -4.47
N ASN A 11 13.25 51.85 -5.48
CA ASN A 11 13.74 51.02 -6.60
C ASN A 11 14.57 49.84 -6.12
N ARG A 12 15.53 50.06 -5.20
CA ARG A 12 16.31 48.95 -4.60
C ARG A 12 15.44 47.94 -3.86
N ARG A 13 14.35 48.37 -3.21
CA ARG A 13 13.41 47.46 -2.54
C ARG A 13 12.64 46.64 -3.56
N LEU A 14 12.18 47.27 -4.64
CA LEU A 14 11.47 46.62 -5.74
C LEU A 14 12.35 45.60 -6.47
N GLU A 15 13.59 45.94 -6.79
CA GLU A 15 14.58 45.02 -7.40
C GLU A 15 14.80 43.76 -6.55
N ARG A 16 14.99 43.94 -5.23
CA ARG A 16 15.13 42.81 -4.30
C ARG A 16 13.88 41.95 -4.25
N ARG A 17 12.70 42.56 -4.30
CA ARG A 17 11.42 41.83 -4.32
C ARG A 17 11.26 41.05 -5.62
N LEU A 18 11.62 41.65 -6.76
CA LEU A 18 11.57 41.04 -8.08
C LEU A 18 12.48 39.81 -8.14
N CYS A 19 13.74 39.93 -7.71
CA CYS A 19 14.67 38.80 -7.64
C CYS A 19 14.14 37.65 -6.75
N ARG A 20 13.54 37.95 -5.59
CA ARG A 20 12.91 36.93 -4.73
C ARG A 20 11.72 36.24 -5.42
N LEU A 21 10.89 37.00 -6.12
CA LEU A 21 9.73 36.46 -6.85
C LEU A 21 10.18 35.58 -8.01
N GLU A 22 11.20 35.98 -8.76
CA GLU A 22 11.77 35.18 -9.84
C GLU A 22 12.34 33.85 -9.33
N GLN A 23 13.08 33.86 -8.22
CA GLN A 23 13.58 32.63 -7.62
C GLN A 23 12.46 31.70 -7.17
N ARG A 24 11.40 32.25 -6.54
CA ARG A 24 10.20 31.48 -6.17
C ARG A 24 9.52 30.90 -7.41
N ASN A 25 9.35 31.69 -8.45
CA ASN A 25 8.74 31.28 -9.71
C ASN A 25 9.55 30.14 -10.37
N ARG A 26 10.89 30.24 -10.39
CA ARG A 26 11.77 29.15 -10.85
C ARG A 26 11.58 27.86 -10.04
N LYS A 27 11.48 27.94 -8.71
CA LYS A 27 11.23 26.78 -7.84
C LYS A 27 9.85 26.16 -8.12
N LEU A 28 8.82 26.98 -8.27
CA LEU A 28 7.45 26.53 -8.59
C LEU A 28 7.40 25.85 -9.96
N LYS A 29 8.02 26.44 -10.99
CA LYS A 29 8.12 25.81 -12.32
C LYS A 29 8.77 24.42 -12.27
N LYS A 30 9.85 24.26 -11.49
CA LYS A 30 10.50 22.95 -11.29
C LYS A 30 9.56 21.95 -10.60
N ARG A 31 8.83 22.39 -9.57
CA ARG A 31 7.84 21.54 -8.88
C ARG A 31 6.71 21.13 -9.81
N MET A 32 6.15 22.05 -10.59
CA MET A 32 5.12 21.75 -11.59
C MET A 32 5.60 20.71 -12.60
N LYS A 33 6.82 20.86 -13.14
CA LYS A 33 7.38 19.87 -14.07
C LYS A 33 7.51 18.47 -13.44
N ARG A 34 7.92 18.38 -12.18
CA ARG A 34 8.02 17.10 -11.46
C ARG A 34 6.64 16.46 -11.26
N LEU A 35 5.66 17.25 -10.83
CA LEU A 35 4.29 16.78 -10.63
C LEU A 35 3.64 16.33 -11.95
N ALA A 36 3.83 17.08 -13.03
CA ALA A 36 3.34 16.71 -14.35
C ALA A 36 3.89 15.36 -14.82
N ARG A 37 5.21 15.14 -14.67
CA ARG A 37 5.83 13.83 -14.98
C ARG A 37 5.25 12.70 -14.14
N GLY A 38 5.07 12.92 -12.83
CA GLY A 38 4.47 11.91 -11.96
C GLY A 38 3.02 11.58 -12.32
N LEU A 39 2.24 12.56 -12.79
CA LEU A 39 0.89 12.33 -13.31
C LEU A 39 0.90 11.52 -14.61
N GLU A 40 1.82 11.82 -15.53
CA GLU A 40 1.98 11.05 -16.77
C GLU A 40 2.36 9.59 -16.50
N GLU A 41 3.31 9.35 -15.59
CA GLU A 41 3.72 7.99 -15.20
C GLU A 41 2.56 7.19 -14.59
N ARG A 42 1.79 7.82 -13.69
CA ARG A 42 0.59 7.20 -13.11
C ARG A 42 -0.47 6.94 -14.18
N GLY A 43 -0.69 7.87 -15.11
CA GLY A 43 -1.61 7.69 -16.24
C GLY A 43 -1.24 6.50 -17.12
N ARG A 44 0.05 6.35 -17.47
CA ARG A 44 0.56 5.19 -18.23
C ARG A 44 0.35 3.88 -17.46
N THR A 45 0.53 3.91 -16.16
CA THR A 45 0.35 2.74 -15.28
C THR A 45 -1.12 2.32 -15.24
N ILE A 46 -2.03 3.27 -15.03
CA ILE A 46 -3.48 3.04 -15.06
C ILE A 46 -3.90 2.48 -16.42
N ALA A 47 -3.46 3.07 -17.52
CA ALA A 47 -3.77 2.59 -18.87
C ALA A 47 -3.22 1.17 -19.13
N SER A 48 -2.06 0.82 -18.56
CA SER A 48 -1.53 -0.55 -18.63
C SER A 48 -2.39 -1.54 -17.84
N LEU A 49 -2.78 -1.18 -16.62
CA LEU A 49 -3.64 -2.01 -15.77
C LEU A 49 -5.03 -2.19 -16.38
N GLN A 50 -5.63 -1.13 -16.92
CA GLN A 50 -6.91 -1.20 -17.63
C GLN A 50 -6.83 -2.12 -18.84
N ARG A 51 -5.77 -2.03 -19.65
CA ARG A 51 -5.56 -2.96 -20.78
C ARG A 51 -5.40 -4.41 -20.32
N LYS A 52 -4.69 -4.66 -19.21
CA LYS A 52 -4.57 -6.01 -18.63
C LYS A 52 -5.92 -6.54 -18.15
N LEU A 53 -6.74 -5.68 -17.54
CA LEU A 53 -8.07 -6.03 -17.05
C LEU A 53 -9.03 -6.32 -18.21
N GLU A 54 -8.98 -5.51 -19.27
CA GLU A 54 -9.79 -5.70 -20.47
C GLU A 54 -9.44 -7.01 -21.18
N ARG A 55 -8.15 -7.33 -21.33
CA ARG A 55 -7.71 -8.63 -21.88
C ARG A 55 -8.20 -9.82 -21.05
N ARG A 56 -8.24 -9.69 -19.73
CA ARG A 56 -8.81 -10.73 -18.85
C ARG A 56 -10.32 -10.84 -19.01
N ARG A 57 -11.01 -9.73 -19.25
CA ARG A 57 -12.46 -9.69 -19.45
C ARG A 57 -12.86 -10.28 -20.80
N SER A 58 -12.14 -9.97 -21.87
CA SER A 58 -12.38 -10.54 -23.21
C SER A 58 -11.95 -12.00 -23.32
N GLY A 59 -10.88 -12.42 -22.65
CA GLY A 59 -10.45 -13.82 -22.59
C GLY A 59 -11.32 -14.74 -21.71
N ALA A 60 -12.26 -14.19 -20.93
CA ALA A 60 -13.17 -14.95 -20.07
C ALA A 60 -14.51 -15.31 -20.74
N ALA A 61 -14.78 -14.81 -21.96
CA ALA A 61 -16.04 -15.06 -22.65
C ALA A 61 -16.17 -16.49 -23.20
N ASP A 62 -15.06 -17.16 -23.56
CA ASP A 62 -15.07 -18.46 -24.24
C ASP A 62 -14.65 -19.67 -23.38
N THR A 63 -14.39 -19.48 -22.07
CA THR A 63 -13.90 -20.55 -21.18
C THR A 63 -14.83 -20.90 -20.01
N ALA A 64 -16.12 -20.55 -20.12
CA ALA A 64 -17.10 -20.79 -19.06
C ALA A 64 -17.24 -22.28 -18.64
N PRO A 65 -17.10 -23.29 -19.52
CA PRO A 65 -17.17 -24.69 -19.10
C PRO A 65 -15.86 -25.20 -18.47
N ALA A 66 -14.70 -24.75 -18.96
CA ALA A 66 -13.39 -25.25 -18.51
C ALA A 66 -12.94 -24.65 -17.16
N LEU A 67 -13.32 -23.41 -16.86
CA LEU A 67 -13.01 -22.77 -15.57
C LEU A 67 -13.79 -23.37 -14.40
N ARG A 68 -14.97 -23.97 -14.61
CA ARG A 68 -15.69 -24.69 -13.54
C ARG A 68 -14.94 -25.95 -13.09
N ALA A 69 -14.21 -26.62 -14.00
CA ALA A 69 -13.37 -27.77 -13.65
C ALA A 69 -12.07 -27.36 -12.92
N ALA A 70 -11.54 -26.16 -13.19
CA ALA A 70 -10.35 -25.61 -12.53
C ALA A 70 -10.64 -24.84 -11.22
N ALA A 71 -11.92 -24.49 -10.96
CA ALA A 71 -12.36 -23.75 -9.78
C ALA A 71 -12.30 -24.54 -8.45
N GLY A 72 -11.78 -25.77 -8.45
CA GLY A 72 -11.53 -26.53 -7.22
C GLY A 72 -10.35 -26.00 -6.40
N LYS A 73 -9.48 -25.16 -6.98
CA LYS A 73 -8.37 -24.51 -6.25
C LYS A 73 -8.44 -23.01 -6.51
N GLY A 74 -8.91 -22.25 -5.52
CA GLY A 74 -9.14 -20.81 -5.62
C GLY A 74 -7.93 -20.03 -6.17
N SER A 75 -8.19 -18.87 -6.78
CA SER A 75 -7.15 -18.01 -7.39
C SER A 75 -5.93 -17.83 -6.45
N PRO A 76 -4.68 -17.99 -6.93
CA PRO A 76 -3.49 -17.88 -6.08
C PRO A 76 -3.40 -16.52 -5.38
N ALA A 77 -3.90 -15.45 -5.99
CA ALA A 77 -3.96 -14.13 -5.34
C ALA A 77 -4.92 -14.09 -4.13
N LEU A 78 -6.04 -14.83 -4.19
CA LEU A 78 -6.96 -14.98 -3.07
C LEU A 78 -6.37 -15.90 -2.00
N GLN A 79 -5.67 -16.97 -2.39
CA GLN A 79 -4.97 -17.85 -1.46
C GLN A 79 -3.88 -17.09 -0.69
N HIS A 80 -3.07 -16.28 -1.38
CA HIS A 80 -2.11 -15.40 -0.72
C HIS A 80 -2.82 -14.43 0.23
N ARG A 81 -3.82 -13.69 -0.23
CA ARG A 81 -4.55 -12.74 0.64
C ARG A 81 -5.12 -13.43 1.89
N ASN A 82 -5.72 -14.61 1.73
CA ASN A 82 -6.28 -15.37 2.84
C ASN A 82 -5.20 -15.89 3.79
N ALA A 83 -4.06 -16.36 3.27
CA ALA A 83 -2.92 -16.77 4.07
C ALA A 83 -2.38 -15.60 4.92
N TRP A 84 -2.21 -14.42 4.31
CA TRP A 84 -1.80 -13.21 5.03
C TRP A 84 -2.79 -12.81 6.12
N GLN A 85 -4.10 -12.92 5.88
CA GLN A 85 -5.13 -12.66 6.88
C GLN A 85 -5.06 -13.64 8.05
N ARG A 86 -4.87 -14.93 7.77
CA ARG A 86 -4.69 -15.97 8.80
C ARG A 86 -3.44 -15.71 9.66
N HIS A 87 -2.32 -15.37 9.03
CA HIS A 87 -1.09 -15.04 9.74
C HIS A 87 -1.20 -13.78 10.61
N ALA A 88 -1.83 -12.72 10.09
CA ALA A 88 -2.04 -11.49 10.85
C ALA A 88 -2.93 -11.75 12.08
N PHE A 89 -4.03 -12.48 11.91
CA PHE A 89 -4.93 -12.84 13.01
C PHE A 89 -4.24 -13.73 14.05
N LEU A 90 -3.48 -14.73 13.62
CA LEU A 90 -2.73 -15.61 14.53
C LEU A 90 -1.76 -14.80 15.40
N ARG A 91 -1.03 -13.83 14.82
CA ARG A 91 -0.09 -13.00 15.57
C ARG A 91 -0.80 -12.07 16.54
N GLU A 92 -1.90 -11.45 16.14
CA GLU A 92 -2.72 -10.60 17.01
C GLU A 92 -3.22 -11.36 18.25
N ARG A 93 -3.78 -12.56 18.06
CA ARG A 93 -4.27 -13.39 19.18
C ARG A 93 -3.14 -13.92 20.05
N TYR A 94 -2.01 -14.29 19.45
CA TYR A 94 -0.82 -14.70 20.21
C TYR A 94 -0.34 -13.56 21.15
N GLU A 95 -0.23 -12.34 20.63
CA GLU A 95 0.16 -11.18 21.44
C GLU A 95 -0.85 -10.88 22.55
N GLU A 96 -2.15 -11.04 22.27
CA GLU A 96 -3.22 -10.86 23.26
C GLU A 96 -3.11 -11.86 24.42
N HIS A 97 -2.94 -13.15 24.11
CA HIS A 97 -2.75 -14.21 25.11
C HIS A 97 -1.44 -14.03 25.90
N GLN A 98 -0.37 -13.56 25.23
CA GLN A 98 0.90 -13.27 25.88
C GLN A 98 0.79 -12.05 26.83
N ARG A 99 0.05 -11.00 26.45
CA ARG A 99 -0.27 -9.86 27.34
C ARG A 99 -1.14 -10.28 28.52
N GLY A 100 -1.99 -11.29 28.33
CA GLY A 100 -2.77 -11.94 29.39
C GLY A 100 -1.94 -12.80 30.36
N GLY A 101 -0.62 -12.86 30.19
CA GLY A 101 0.28 -13.59 31.09
C GLY A 101 0.39 -15.09 30.79
N CYS A 102 -0.10 -15.56 29.64
CA CYS A 102 0.07 -16.95 29.24
C CYS A 102 1.53 -17.24 28.89
N GLU A 103 2.02 -18.43 29.27
CA GLU A 103 3.28 -18.96 28.76
C GLU A 103 3.27 -19.03 27.23
N ARG A 104 4.44 -18.80 26.62
CA ARG A 104 4.58 -18.70 25.15
C ARG A 104 3.96 -19.89 24.42
N GLN A 105 4.19 -21.10 24.89
CA GLN A 105 3.65 -22.31 24.26
C GLN A 105 2.12 -22.37 24.37
N ARG A 106 1.58 -22.04 25.53
CA ARG A 106 0.13 -21.98 25.76
C ARG A 106 -0.54 -20.86 24.97
N ALA A 107 0.11 -19.71 24.81
CA ALA A 107 -0.35 -18.61 23.98
C ALA A 107 -0.41 -19.00 22.49
N ARG A 108 0.58 -19.77 21.99
CA ARG A 108 0.58 -20.31 20.62
C ARG A 108 -0.61 -21.25 20.40
N GLU A 109 -0.85 -22.17 21.33
CA GLU A 109 -1.97 -23.12 21.25
C GLU A 109 -3.34 -22.42 21.27
N LEU A 110 -3.52 -21.42 22.15
CA LEU A 110 -4.75 -20.64 22.23
C LEU A 110 -4.98 -19.81 20.97
N ALA A 111 -3.95 -19.15 20.46
CA ALA A 111 -4.03 -18.40 19.21
C ALA A 111 -4.35 -19.31 18.01
N ASN A 112 -3.84 -20.54 17.98
CA ASN A 112 -4.15 -21.51 16.95
C ASN A 112 -5.59 -22.04 17.06
N ARG A 113 -6.11 -22.25 18.28
CA ARG A 113 -7.53 -22.58 18.50
C ARG A 113 -8.44 -21.46 18.04
N ASP A 114 -8.09 -20.22 18.33
CA ASP A 114 -8.84 -19.05 17.85
C ASP A 114 -8.81 -18.97 16.31
N LEU A 115 -7.66 -19.26 15.70
CA LEU A 115 -7.49 -19.30 14.25
C LEU A 115 -8.40 -20.36 13.60
N ILE A 116 -8.41 -21.57 14.17
CA ILE A 116 -9.28 -22.67 13.73
C ILE A 116 -10.75 -22.28 13.89
N GLY A 117 -11.14 -21.73 15.04
CA GLY A 117 -12.52 -21.28 15.28
C GLY A 117 -13.00 -20.20 14.31
N ARG A 118 -12.08 -19.35 13.80
CA ARG A 118 -12.42 -18.24 12.89
C ARG A 118 -12.33 -18.60 11.41
N PHE A 119 -11.41 -19.47 11.01
CA PHE A 119 -11.11 -19.76 9.60
C PHE A 119 -11.34 -21.22 9.19
N GLY A 120 -11.80 -22.07 10.11
CA GLY A 120 -12.05 -23.50 9.92
C GLY A 120 -10.83 -24.37 10.24
N ASP A 121 -11.07 -25.68 10.35
CA ASP A 121 -10.07 -26.68 10.78
C ASP A 121 -8.85 -26.74 9.84
N GLU A 122 -9.05 -26.45 8.55
CA GLU A 122 -7.97 -26.40 7.54
C GLU A 122 -7.01 -25.22 7.70
N ALA A 123 -7.31 -24.27 8.59
CA ALA A 123 -6.47 -23.10 8.87
C ALA A 123 -5.48 -23.33 10.03
N GLY A 124 -5.62 -24.43 10.77
CA GLY A 124 -4.76 -24.74 11.90
C GLY A 124 -3.32 -25.04 11.51
N TYR A 125 -2.37 -24.63 12.36
CA TYR A 125 -0.96 -24.94 12.23
C TYR A 125 -0.51 -25.97 13.27
N THR A 126 0.52 -26.74 12.92
CA THR A 126 1.20 -27.65 13.86
C THR A 126 2.04 -26.89 14.88
N ALA A 127 2.43 -27.53 15.99
CA ALA A 127 3.24 -26.89 17.02
C ALA A 127 4.58 -26.36 16.50
N GLU A 128 5.25 -27.12 15.64
CA GLU A 128 6.52 -26.74 14.99
C GLU A 128 6.34 -25.53 14.05
N GLN A 129 5.24 -25.49 13.31
CA GLN A 129 4.91 -24.36 12.44
C GLN A 129 4.59 -23.09 13.26
N LEU A 130 3.84 -23.23 14.35
CA LEU A 130 3.55 -22.10 15.24
C LEU A 130 4.83 -21.54 15.85
N GLU A 131 5.79 -22.38 16.21
CA GLU A 131 7.10 -21.95 16.68
C GLU A 131 7.88 -21.18 15.61
N SER A 132 7.87 -21.64 14.36
CA SER A 132 8.52 -20.95 13.24
C SER A 132 7.83 -19.64 12.85
N ILE A 133 6.52 -19.50 13.05
CA ILE A 133 5.73 -18.32 12.65
C ILE A 133 5.73 -17.25 13.75
N LEU A 134 5.71 -17.69 15.02
CA LEU A 134 5.56 -16.86 16.22
C LEU A 134 6.82 -16.87 17.10
N THR A 135 7.98 -17.00 16.47
CA THR A 135 9.29 -16.75 17.12
C THR A 135 9.48 -15.24 17.33
#